data_AF-A0A377DT51-F1
#
_entry.id   AF-A0A377DT51-F1
#
_cell.length_a   1.000
_cell.length_b   1.000
_cell.length_c   1.000
_cell.angle_alpha   90.00
_cell.angle_beta   90.00
_cell.angle_gamma   90.00
#
_symmetry.space_group_name_H-M   'P 1'
#
loop_
_entity.id
_entity.type
_entity.pdbx_description
1 polymer ?
#
loop_
_entity_poly.entity_id
_entity_poly.type
_entity_poly.pdbx_seq_one_letter_code
_entity_poly.pdbx_strand_id
1 'polypeptide(L)'
;MNPVDRPLLDIGLTRLEFLRISGKGLAGLTIAPALLSLLGCKQEDIDSGTVGLINTPKGVLVTQRARCTGCHRCEISCTNFNDGSVGTFFSRIKIHRNYFFGDNGVGSGGGLYGDLNYTADTCRQCKEPQCMNVCPIGAITWQQKEGCITVDHKRCIGCSACTTACPWMMATVNTESKKSSKCVLCGECAKRLPNRGVKNYRVERYYCVNLAKEKIMANGWTGNILRVNLTTGNITLEDSSKFKSFVGGMGFGYKIMYDEVPPGTKPFDEANKLVFATGPLTGSGAPCNSRVNITSLSTFTKGNLVVDAHMGGFFAAQMKFAGYDVIIIEGKAKSPVWLKIKDDKVSLEKADFLWGKGRAQRRKKFVD
;
A
#
# COMPACT_ATOMS: atom_id res chain seq x y z
N MET A 1 19.08 -0.56 -59.37
CA MET A 1 18.37 -0.75 -58.09
C MET A 1 17.81 0.61 -57.69
N ASN A 2 16.50 0.79 -57.77
CA ASN A 2 15.86 2.05 -57.36
C ASN A 2 15.93 2.18 -55.84
N PRO A 3 16.46 3.29 -55.29
CA PRO A 3 16.26 3.62 -53.89
C PRO A 3 14.77 3.91 -53.72
N VAL A 4 14.09 3.07 -52.96
CA VAL A 4 12.72 3.35 -52.54
C VAL A 4 12.82 4.56 -51.61
N ASP A 5 12.32 5.70 -52.04
CA ASP A 5 12.13 6.88 -51.19
C ASP A 5 11.38 6.44 -49.93
N ARG A 6 12.07 6.44 -48.78
CA ARG A 6 11.50 6.14 -47.46
C ARG A 6 11.42 7.43 -46.66
N PRO A 7 10.51 8.36 -47.01
CA PRO A 7 10.47 9.70 -46.43
C PRO A 7 10.25 9.73 -44.92
N LEU A 8 9.84 8.61 -44.28
CA LEU A 8 9.63 8.53 -42.84
C LEU A 8 10.94 8.34 -42.04
N LEU A 9 11.97 7.73 -42.63
CA LEU A 9 13.22 7.38 -41.93
C LEU A 9 14.32 8.45 -42.06
N ASP A 10 14.18 9.35 -43.04
CA ASP A 10 15.10 10.48 -43.23
C ASP A 10 14.72 11.71 -42.39
N ILE A 11 13.53 11.69 -41.79
CA ILE A 11 13.15 12.66 -40.77
C ILE A 11 13.86 12.20 -39.49
N GLY A 12 14.79 13.01 -38.98
CA GLY A 12 15.51 12.76 -37.73
C GLY A 12 14.57 12.65 -36.52
N LEU A 13 13.88 11.53 -36.40
CA LEU A 13 12.97 11.23 -35.32
C LEU A 13 13.79 10.79 -34.12
N THR A 14 13.63 11.51 -33.02
CA THR A 14 14.22 11.07 -31.75
C THR A 14 13.59 9.74 -31.33
N ARG A 15 14.35 8.92 -30.59
CA ARG A 15 13.88 7.63 -30.05
C ARG A 15 12.54 7.76 -29.31
N LEU A 16 12.28 8.93 -28.72
CA LEU A 16 11.04 9.25 -28.03
C LEU A 16 9.86 9.51 -28.98
N GLU A 17 10.09 10.16 -30.12
CA GLU A 17 9.07 10.41 -31.13
C GLU A 17 8.67 9.13 -31.87
N PHE A 18 9.66 8.29 -32.18
CA PHE A 18 9.39 6.93 -32.70
C PHE A 18 8.50 6.12 -31.75
N LEU A 19 8.79 6.18 -30.44
CA LEU A 19 7.98 5.53 -29.41
C LEU A 19 6.61 6.18 -29.19
N ARG A 20 6.44 7.48 -29.50
CA ARG A 20 5.13 8.16 -29.45
C ARG A 20 4.23 7.76 -30.61
N ILE A 21 4.82 7.54 -31.79
CA ILE A 21 4.11 7.11 -33.00
C ILE A 21 3.71 5.63 -32.87
N SER A 22 4.60 4.78 -32.35
CA SER A 22 4.32 3.34 -32.17
C SER A 22 3.56 3.00 -30.87
N GLY A 23 3.57 3.89 -29.88
CA GLY A 23 3.18 3.58 -28.49
C GLY A 23 1.83 4.10 -28.00
N LYS A 24 0.93 4.62 -28.85
CA LYS A 24 -0.44 4.95 -28.41
C LYS A 24 -1.33 3.71 -28.50
N GLY A 25 -1.58 3.10 -27.34
CA GLY A 25 -2.56 2.04 -27.16
C GLY A 25 -3.97 2.49 -27.58
N LEU A 26 -4.36 2.07 -28.79
CA LEU A 26 -5.71 1.66 -29.21
C LEU A 26 -5.66 1.04 -30.62
N ALA A 27 -4.57 1.27 -31.36
CA ALA A 27 -4.43 0.83 -32.76
C ALA A 27 -3.44 -0.34 -32.95
N GLY A 28 -2.91 -0.93 -31.88
CA GLY A 28 -1.88 -1.98 -31.98
C GLY A 28 -2.35 -3.34 -32.51
N LEU A 29 -3.65 -3.61 -32.64
CA LEU A 29 -4.16 -4.89 -33.18
C LEU A 29 -4.65 -4.79 -34.62
N THR A 30 -5.06 -3.61 -35.09
CA THR A 30 -5.43 -3.38 -36.50
C THR A 30 -4.27 -2.81 -37.31
N ILE A 31 -3.35 -2.08 -36.66
CA ILE A 31 -2.20 -1.49 -37.34
C ILE A 31 -0.96 -2.38 -37.26
N ALA A 32 -0.80 -3.28 -36.28
CA ALA A 32 0.43 -4.09 -36.20
C ALA A 32 0.75 -4.89 -37.47
N PRO A 33 -0.19 -5.61 -38.11
CA PRO A 33 0.10 -6.29 -39.38
C PRO A 33 0.41 -5.30 -40.51
N ALA A 34 -0.29 -4.16 -40.56
CA ALA A 34 -0.07 -3.10 -41.56
C ALA A 34 1.22 -2.29 -41.34
N LEU A 35 1.72 -2.21 -40.11
CA LEU A 35 2.99 -1.57 -39.76
C LEU A 35 4.18 -2.52 -39.96
N LEU A 36 3.96 -3.81 -39.67
CA LEU A 36 4.93 -4.88 -39.91
C LEU A 36 5.14 -5.10 -41.40
N SER A 37 4.08 -4.99 -42.23
CA SER A 37 4.21 -5.04 -43.68
C SER A 37 5.00 -3.86 -44.27
N LEU A 38 4.89 -2.66 -43.69
CA LEU A 38 5.75 -1.51 -44.00
C LEU A 38 7.23 -1.75 -43.66
N LEU A 39 7.52 -2.67 -42.75
CA LEU A 39 8.87 -3.13 -42.37
C LEU A 39 9.28 -4.43 -43.07
N GLY A 40 8.46 -4.93 -44.02
CA GLY A 40 8.76 -6.12 -44.82
C GLY A 40 8.38 -7.46 -44.20
N CYS A 41 7.72 -7.49 -43.04
CA CYS A 41 7.20 -8.72 -42.43
C CYS A 41 5.83 -9.09 -43.03
N LYS A 42 5.71 -10.31 -43.56
CA LYS A 42 4.49 -10.87 -44.13
C LYS A 42 3.72 -11.70 -43.11
N GLN A 43 2.46 -12.00 -43.41
CA GLN A 43 1.64 -12.91 -42.60
C GLN A 43 2.27 -14.31 -42.51
N GLU A 44 2.92 -14.75 -43.59
CA GLU A 44 3.72 -15.99 -43.68
C GLU A 44 4.87 -16.03 -42.64
N ASP A 45 5.46 -14.88 -42.27
CA ASP A 45 6.52 -14.79 -41.26
C ASP A 45 5.97 -14.95 -39.83
N ILE A 46 4.71 -14.58 -39.61
CA ILE A 46 3.99 -14.79 -38.35
C ILE A 46 3.58 -16.27 -38.24
N ASP A 47 3.04 -16.82 -39.33
CA ASP A 47 2.53 -18.19 -39.38
C ASP A 47 3.66 -19.23 -39.35
N SER A 48 4.84 -18.91 -39.90
CA SER A 48 6.08 -19.72 -39.80
C SER A 48 6.74 -19.64 -38.42
N GLY A 49 6.29 -18.76 -37.53
CA GLY A 49 6.88 -18.53 -36.21
C GLY A 49 8.16 -17.68 -36.21
N THR A 50 8.56 -17.14 -37.37
CA THR A 50 9.71 -16.23 -37.52
C THR A 50 9.46 -14.90 -36.77
N VAL A 51 8.21 -14.47 -36.68
CA VAL A 51 7.76 -13.27 -35.95
C VAL A 51 6.66 -13.63 -34.94
N GLY A 52 6.95 -13.52 -33.65
CA GLY A 52 5.99 -13.80 -32.58
C GLY A 52 5.23 -12.55 -32.11
N LEU A 53 3.91 -12.56 -32.19
CA LEU A 53 3.06 -11.56 -31.51
C LEU A 53 2.97 -11.88 -30.01
N ILE A 54 3.71 -11.13 -29.20
CA ILE A 54 3.68 -11.29 -27.75
C ILE A 54 2.60 -10.37 -27.17
N ASN A 55 1.52 -10.96 -26.67
CA ASN A 55 0.51 -10.23 -25.90
C ASN A 55 1.07 -9.88 -24.51
N THR A 56 1.61 -8.68 -24.34
CA THR A 56 2.06 -8.18 -23.04
C THR A 56 0.89 -7.79 -22.13
N PRO A 57 0.90 -8.19 -20.85
CA PRO A 57 -0.15 -7.81 -19.89
C PRO A 57 -0.25 -6.29 -19.77
N LYS A 58 -1.48 -5.77 -19.86
CA LYS A 58 -1.80 -4.36 -19.64
C LYS A 58 -1.77 -3.98 -18.16
N GLY A 59 -1.27 -4.84 -17.27
CA GLY A 59 -1.16 -4.54 -15.86
C GLY A 59 -0.41 -5.57 -15.03
N VAL A 60 0.09 -5.13 -13.87
CA VAL A 60 0.73 -6.00 -12.87
C VAL A 60 0.33 -5.54 -11.47
N LEU A 61 0.15 -6.52 -10.58
CA LEU A 61 0.02 -6.26 -9.15
C LEU A 61 1.42 -6.18 -8.55
N VAL A 62 1.79 -4.99 -8.10
CA VAL A 62 3.05 -4.75 -7.39
C VAL A 62 2.74 -4.69 -5.90
N THR A 63 3.49 -5.47 -5.14
CA THR A 63 3.35 -5.57 -3.69
C THR A 63 4.50 -4.80 -3.04
N GLN A 64 4.15 -3.90 -2.12
CA GLN A 64 5.13 -3.14 -1.36
C GLN A 64 5.33 -3.85 -0.03
N ARG A 65 6.37 -4.68 0.08
CA ARG A 65 6.64 -5.50 1.26
C ARG A 65 6.63 -4.68 2.56
N ALA A 66 7.26 -3.50 2.53
CA ALA A 66 7.30 -2.56 3.65
C ALA A 66 5.92 -2.04 4.14
N ARG A 67 4.87 -2.17 3.31
CA ARG A 67 3.49 -1.76 3.65
C ARG A 67 2.55 -2.95 3.84
N CYS A 68 3.02 -4.17 3.59
CA CYS A 68 2.24 -5.37 3.76
C CYS A 68 2.20 -5.75 5.23
N THR A 69 0.99 -5.85 5.78
CA THR A 69 0.78 -6.19 7.20
C THR A 69 0.33 -7.63 7.41
N GLY A 70 0.30 -8.44 6.36
CA GLY A 70 -0.24 -9.80 6.45
C GLY A 70 -1.75 -9.87 6.77
N CYS A 71 -2.50 -8.75 6.73
CA CYS A 71 -3.89 -8.69 7.22
C CYS A 71 -4.95 -9.45 6.40
N HIS A 72 -4.55 -10.16 5.34
CA HIS A 72 -5.43 -10.93 4.45
C HIS A 72 -6.56 -10.15 3.75
N ARG A 73 -6.69 -8.83 3.94
CA ARG A 73 -7.76 -8.02 3.33
C ARG A 73 -7.75 -8.06 1.81
N CYS A 74 -6.59 -8.11 1.18
CA CYS A 74 -6.50 -8.26 -0.26
C CYS A 74 -7.02 -9.62 -0.73
N GLU A 75 -6.83 -10.67 0.08
CA GLU A 75 -7.32 -12.01 -0.24
C GLU A 75 -8.84 -12.09 -0.11
N ILE A 76 -9.37 -11.61 1.02
CA ILE A 76 -10.81 -11.54 1.32
C ILE A 76 -11.53 -10.69 0.27
N SER A 77 -11.01 -9.48 0.00
CA SER A 77 -11.59 -8.59 -0.99
C SER A 77 -11.57 -9.19 -2.39
N CYS A 78 -10.53 -9.95 -2.72
CA CYS A 78 -10.43 -10.60 -4.02
C CYS A 78 -11.51 -11.67 -4.18
N THR A 79 -11.62 -12.60 -3.23
CA THR A 79 -12.56 -13.72 -3.38
C THR A 79 -14.00 -13.28 -3.22
N ASN A 80 -14.29 -12.38 -2.28
CA ASN A 80 -15.64 -11.88 -2.08
C ASN A 80 -16.18 -11.16 -3.32
N PHE A 81 -15.33 -10.41 -4.03
CA PHE A 81 -15.74 -9.70 -5.25
C PHE A 81 -15.87 -10.60 -6.46
N ASN A 82 -14.93 -11.53 -6.66
CA ASN A 82 -14.90 -12.33 -7.89
C ASN A 82 -15.70 -13.63 -7.80
N ASP A 83 -15.84 -14.19 -6.59
CA ASP A 83 -16.39 -15.53 -6.38
C ASP A 83 -17.63 -15.53 -5.47
N GLY A 84 -17.92 -14.41 -4.78
CA GLY A 84 -19.04 -14.33 -3.84
C GLY A 84 -18.85 -15.11 -2.52
N SER A 85 -17.70 -15.77 -2.36
CA SER A 85 -17.29 -16.47 -1.14
C SER A 85 -15.90 -16.04 -0.65
N VAL A 86 -15.52 -16.46 0.56
CA VAL A 86 -14.25 -16.05 1.20
C VAL A 86 -13.35 -17.26 1.39
N GLY A 87 -12.16 -17.23 0.80
CA GLY A 87 -11.15 -18.25 1.05
C GLY A 87 -9.76 -17.82 0.59
N THR A 88 -8.78 -17.92 1.48
CA THR A 88 -7.39 -17.52 1.19
C THR A 88 -6.75 -18.42 0.14
N PHE A 89 -7.05 -19.73 0.17
CA PHE A 89 -6.48 -20.73 -0.73
C PHE A 89 -6.72 -20.42 -2.21
N PHE A 90 -7.97 -20.10 -2.59
CA PHE A 90 -8.33 -19.80 -3.97
C PHE A 90 -8.27 -18.30 -4.30
N SER A 91 -7.70 -17.48 -3.41
CA SER A 91 -7.53 -16.06 -3.70
C SER A 91 -6.53 -15.84 -4.84
N ARG A 92 -6.79 -14.82 -5.66
CA ARG A 92 -5.98 -14.49 -6.86
C ARG A 92 -4.72 -13.68 -6.53
N ILE A 93 -4.58 -13.31 -5.27
CA ILE A 93 -3.39 -12.78 -4.60
C ILE A 93 -3.20 -13.62 -3.33
N LYS A 94 -1.97 -13.96 -2.95
CA LYS A 94 -1.76 -14.94 -1.88
C LYS A 94 -0.75 -14.42 -0.85
N ILE A 95 -1.26 -14.10 0.34
CA ILE A 95 -0.47 -13.79 1.54
C ILE A 95 -0.35 -15.06 2.39
N HIS A 96 -1.42 -15.85 2.47
CA HIS A 96 -1.52 -16.94 3.44
C HIS A 96 -0.39 -17.98 3.35
N ARG A 97 0.14 -18.21 2.14
CA ARG A 97 1.26 -19.14 1.91
C ARG A 97 2.54 -18.74 2.64
N ASN A 98 2.80 -17.44 2.68
CA ASN A 98 4.03 -16.87 3.23
C ASN A 98 3.76 -16.24 4.60
N TYR A 99 2.53 -16.38 5.10
CA TYR A 99 2.08 -15.72 6.32
C TYR A 99 2.83 -16.22 7.55
N PHE A 100 3.04 -17.53 7.69
CA PHE A 100 3.66 -18.09 8.89
C PHE A 100 5.19 -18.07 8.82
N PHE A 101 5.76 -18.51 7.70
CA PHE A 101 7.20 -18.77 7.60
C PHE A 101 7.90 -17.97 6.50
N GLY A 102 7.22 -17.03 5.84
CA GLY A 102 7.82 -16.25 4.76
C GLY A 102 7.95 -17.01 3.45
N ASP A 103 8.66 -16.40 2.50
CA ASP A 103 8.67 -16.82 1.09
C ASP A 103 9.44 -18.12 0.83
N ASN A 104 10.34 -18.52 1.74
CA ASN A 104 11.15 -19.75 1.58
C ASN A 104 10.86 -20.81 2.66
N GLY A 105 9.70 -20.73 3.32
CA GLY A 105 9.26 -21.76 4.28
C GLY A 105 9.99 -21.71 5.63
N VAL A 106 9.87 -22.81 6.38
CA VAL A 106 10.33 -22.91 7.78
C VAL A 106 11.81 -22.56 7.89
N GLY A 107 12.15 -21.65 8.81
CA GLY A 107 13.53 -21.20 9.01
C GLY A 107 14.02 -20.12 8.03
N SER A 108 13.18 -19.68 7.08
CA SER A 108 13.58 -18.62 6.13
C SER A 108 13.67 -17.21 6.73
N GLY A 109 13.31 -17.08 8.02
CA GLY A 109 13.31 -15.82 8.72
C GLY A 109 12.18 -14.87 8.31
N GLY A 110 11.29 -15.22 7.37
CA GLY A 110 10.13 -14.40 6.99
C GLY A 110 8.82 -14.78 7.71
N GLY A 111 7.77 -13.98 7.53
CA GLY A 111 6.43 -14.29 8.05
C GLY A 111 6.28 -14.16 9.57
N LEU A 112 5.16 -14.64 10.11
CA LEU A 112 4.72 -14.47 11.49
C LEU A 112 5.72 -15.05 12.50
N TYR A 113 6.34 -16.19 12.17
CA TYR A 113 7.30 -16.89 13.02
C TYR A 113 8.76 -16.54 12.71
N GLY A 114 8.99 -15.58 11.79
CA GLY A 114 10.30 -15.03 11.47
C GLY A 114 10.42 -13.57 11.90
N ASP A 115 10.73 -12.72 10.93
CA ASP A 115 11.02 -11.28 11.05
C ASP A 115 9.77 -10.39 10.86
N LEU A 116 8.58 -10.99 10.77
CA LEU A 116 7.30 -10.31 10.51
C LEU A 116 7.24 -9.58 9.15
N ASN A 117 8.12 -9.92 8.20
CA ASN A 117 8.03 -9.43 6.83
C ASN A 117 7.13 -10.34 5.99
N TYR A 118 5.96 -9.81 5.62
CA TYR A 118 4.98 -10.50 4.79
C TYR A 118 5.12 -10.11 3.32
N THR A 119 5.13 -11.11 2.45
CA THR A 119 5.03 -10.90 1.00
C THR A 119 3.69 -11.41 0.52
N ALA A 120 3.14 -10.72 -0.48
CA ALA A 120 1.96 -11.19 -1.19
C ALA A 120 2.41 -11.67 -2.57
N ASP A 121 2.15 -12.94 -2.85
CA ASP A 121 2.36 -13.52 -4.16
C ASP A 121 1.28 -13.07 -5.13
N THR A 122 1.73 -12.66 -6.31
CA THR A 122 0.87 -12.17 -7.39
C THR A 122 1.10 -12.97 -8.65
N CYS A 123 0.03 -13.14 -9.43
CA CYS A 123 0.14 -13.75 -10.74
C CYS A 123 1.05 -12.89 -11.62
N ARG A 124 2.09 -13.51 -12.18
CA ARG A 124 3.10 -12.82 -12.99
C ARG A 124 2.65 -12.51 -14.42
N GLN A 125 1.50 -13.03 -14.86
CA GLN A 125 1.03 -12.94 -16.25
C GLN A 125 2.16 -13.27 -17.24
N CYS A 126 2.73 -14.47 -17.07
CA CYS A 126 3.94 -14.89 -17.78
C CYS A 126 3.80 -14.72 -19.29
N LYS A 127 4.91 -14.34 -19.95
CA LYS A 127 5.03 -14.31 -21.41
C LYS A 127 4.61 -15.64 -22.04
N GLU A 128 5.06 -16.74 -21.43
CA GLU A 128 4.71 -18.11 -21.80
C GLU A 128 3.83 -18.73 -20.69
N PRO A 129 2.50 -18.60 -20.79
CA PRO A 129 1.60 -19.00 -19.73
C PRO A 129 1.35 -20.50 -19.72
N GLN A 130 2.12 -21.23 -18.91
CA GLN A 130 1.95 -22.68 -18.72
C GLN A 130 0.51 -23.06 -18.33
N CYS A 131 -0.15 -22.24 -17.51
CA CYS A 131 -1.54 -22.46 -17.12
C CYS A 131 -2.53 -22.45 -18.31
N MET A 132 -2.24 -21.69 -19.37
CA MET A 132 -3.00 -21.69 -20.62
C MET A 132 -2.69 -22.94 -21.44
N ASN A 133 -1.41 -23.25 -21.61
CA ASN A 133 -0.94 -24.37 -22.45
C ASN A 133 -1.46 -25.74 -21.98
N VAL A 134 -1.57 -25.95 -20.67
CA VAL A 134 -2.05 -27.24 -20.11
C VAL A 134 -3.57 -27.34 -19.98
N CYS A 135 -4.33 -26.31 -20.36
CA CYS A 135 -5.77 -26.32 -20.15
C CYS A 135 -6.46 -27.22 -21.21
N PRO A 136 -7.01 -28.39 -20.85
CA PRO A 136 -7.47 -29.38 -21.82
C PRO A 136 -8.70 -28.93 -22.63
N ILE A 137 -9.47 -27.98 -22.08
CA ILE A 137 -10.71 -27.47 -22.66
C ILE A 137 -10.60 -26.00 -23.10
N GLY A 138 -9.39 -25.43 -23.03
CA GLY A 138 -9.09 -24.06 -23.46
C GLY A 138 -9.89 -22.97 -22.72
N ALA A 139 -10.17 -23.15 -21.42
CA ALA A 139 -10.86 -22.15 -20.61
C ALA A 139 -9.95 -21.00 -20.17
N ILE A 140 -8.64 -21.19 -20.18
CA ILE A 140 -7.68 -20.14 -19.81
C ILE A 140 -7.21 -19.51 -21.10
N THR A 141 -7.58 -18.24 -21.33
CA THR A 141 -7.30 -17.55 -22.59
C THR A 141 -6.88 -16.11 -22.34
N TRP A 142 -6.27 -15.50 -23.35
CA TRP A 142 -5.98 -14.07 -23.33
C TRP A 142 -7.27 -13.27 -23.55
N GLN A 143 -7.57 -12.31 -22.67
CA GLN A 143 -8.74 -11.45 -22.79
C GLN A 143 -8.34 -10.01 -23.10
N GLN A 144 -8.67 -9.54 -24.31
CA GLN A 144 -8.30 -8.21 -24.82
C GLN A 144 -8.84 -7.04 -23.96
N LYS A 145 -10.09 -7.19 -23.47
CA LYS A 145 -10.78 -6.19 -22.65
C LYS A 145 -10.05 -5.93 -21.33
N GLU A 146 -9.67 -7.00 -20.63
CA GLU A 146 -8.97 -6.91 -19.34
C GLU A 146 -7.44 -6.81 -19.51
N GLY A 147 -6.93 -7.09 -20.72
CA GLY A 147 -5.50 -7.02 -21.03
C GLY A 147 -4.67 -8.01 -20.23
N CYS A 148 -5.22 -9.17 -19.91
CA CYS A 148 -4.53 -10.22 -19.21
C CYS A 148 -5.07 -11.58 -19.59
N ILE A 149 -4.36 -12.62 -19.18
CA ILE A 149 -4.88 -13.98 -19.24
C ILE A 149 -6.01 -14.06 -18.22
N THR A 150 -7.12 -14.71 -18.55
CA THR A 150 -8.25 -14.92 -17.61
C THR A 150 -8.73 -16.36 -17.70
N VAL A 151 -9.66 -16.75 -16.83
CA VAL A 151 -10.31 -18.06 -16.85
C VAL A 151 -11.77 -17.84 -17.19
N ASP A 152 -12.26 -18.49 -18.24
CA ASP A 152 -13.68 -18.60 -18.50
C ASP A 152 -14.31 -19.61 -17.54
N HIS A 153 -15.01 -19.11 -16.53
CA HIS A 153 -15.67 -19.93 -15.52
C HIS A 153 -16.82 -20.79 -16.09
N LYS A 154 -17.42 -20.42 -17.23
CA LYS A 154 -18.46 -21.23 -17.87
C LYS A 154 -17.87 -22.50 -18.46
N ARG A 155 -16.70 -22.38 -19.11
CA ARG A 155 -15.99 -23.51 -19.73
C ARG A 155 -15.16 -24.31 -18.72
N CYS A 156 -14.61 -23.67 -17.70
CA CYS A 156 -13.69 -24.31 -16.76
C CYS A 156 -14.33 -25.54 -16.07
N ILE A 157 -13.68 -26.69 -16.19
CA ILE A 157 -14.13 -27.97 -15.59
C ILE A 157 -13.48 -28.28 -14.23
N GLY A 158 -12.62 -27.40 -13.71
CA GLY A 158 -12.03 -27.59 -12.38
C GLY A 158 -10.96 -28.68 -12.25
N CYS A 159 -10.40 -29.19 -13.36
CA CYS A 159 -9.45 -30.31 -13.35
C CYS A 159 -8.08 -30.04 -12.70
N SER A 160 -7.81 -28.81 -12.25
CA SER A 160 -6.58 -28.40 -11.57
C SER A 160 -5.26 -28.53 -12.35
N ALA A 161 -5.26 -28.92 -13.64
CA ALA A 161 -4.05 -28.99 -14.47
C ALA A 161 -3.23 -27.67 -14.43
N CYS A 162 -3.93 -26.53 -14.52
CA CYS A 162 -3.32 -25.21 -14.45
C CYS A 162 -2.68 -24.86 -13.08
N THR A 163 -3.12 -25.50 -11.99
CA THR A 163 -2.54 -25.32 -10.64
C THR A 163 -1.15 -25.92 -10.61
N THR A 164 -1.02 -27.18 -11.04
CA THR A 164 0.24 -27.93 -11.07
C THR A 164 1.23 -27.35 -12.07
N ALA A 165 0.75 -26.89 -13.23
CA ALA A 165 1.61 -26.32 -14.26
C ALA A 165 2.11 -24.90 -13.94
N CYS A 166 1.53 -24.21 -12.94
CA CYS A 166 1.96 -22.86 -12.61
C CYS A 166 3.23 -22.90 -11.75
N PRO A 167 4.38 -22.35 -12.21
CA PRO A 167 5.63 -22.36 -11.43
C PRO A 167 5.51 -21.61 -10.10
N TRP A 168 4.57 -20.67 -10.04
CA TRP A 168 4.27 -19.82 -8.89
C TRP A 168 3.06 -20.33 -8.09
N MET A 169 2.45 -21.45 -8.51
CA MET A 169 1.21 -22.00 -7.97
C MET A 169 0.06 -20.97 -7.85
N MET A 170 0.03 -19.95 -8.70
CA MET A 170 -0.92 -18.83 -8.55
C MET A 170 -2.33 -19.16 -9.04
N ALA A 171 -2.45 -20.08 -10.00
CA ALA A 171 -3.73 -20.67 -10.36
C ALA A 171 -4.11 -21.69 -9.29
N THR A 172 -5.36 -21.65 -8.83
CA THR A 172 -5.88 -22.56 -7.80
C THR A 172 -7.34 -22.85 -8.10
N VAL A 173 -7.83 -24.04 -7.81
CA VAL A 173 -9.26 -24.35 -8.00
C VAL A 173 -10.00 -24.07 -6.69
N ASN A 174 -11.08 -23.29 -6.79
CA ASN A 174 -12.01 -23.12 -5.68
C ASN A 174 -12.78 -24.45 -5.50
N THR A 175 -12.76 -24.99 -4.28
CA THR A 175 -13.36 -26.28 -3.93
C THR A 175 -14.90 -26.26 -3.97
N GLU A 176 -15.50 -25.10 -3.78
CA GLU A 176 -16.94 -24.89 -3.79
C GLU A 176 -17.45 -24.73 -5.23
N SER A 177 -16.95 -23.74 -5.97
CA SER A 177 -17.40 -23.49 -7.35
C SER A 177 -16.84 -24.49 -8.36
N LYS A 178 -15.80 -25.24 -7.98
CA LYS A 178 -15.02 -26.14 -8.85
C LYS A 178 -14.45 -25.42 -10.07
N LYS A 179 -14.15 -24.11 -9.94
CA LYS A 179 -13.55 -23.29 -11.01
C LYS A 179 -12.15 -22.85 -10.63
N SER A 180 -11.27 -22.79 -11.64
CA SER A 180 -9.93 -22.24 -11.47
C SER A 180 -9.97 -20.73 -11.30
N SER A 181 -9.28 -20.23 -10.30
CA SER A 181 -9.08 -18.82 -10.02
C SER A 181 -7.63 -18.44 -10.29
N LYS A 182 -7.44 -17.33 -10.99
CA LYS A 182 -6.17 -16.62 -11.14
C LYS A 182 -6.42 -15.13 -11.31
N CYS A 183 -5.39 -14.31 -11.14
CA CYS A 183 -5.54 -12.86 -11.27
C CYS A 183 -6.08 -12.47 -12.65
N VAL A 184 -7.09 -11.60 -12.63
CA VAL A 184 -7.75 -10.99 -13.80
C VAL A 184 -7.53 -9.46 -13.84
N LEU A 185 -6.58 -8.95 -13.06
CA LEU A 185 -6.22 -7.53 -12.98
C LEU A 185 -7.37 -6.53 -12.72
N CYS A 186 -8.49 -6.99 -12.13
CA CYS A 186 -9.62 -6.14 -11.76
C CYS A 186 -9.28 -5.06 -10.70
N GLY A 187 -8.19 -5.26 -9.96
CA GLY A 187 -7.65 -4.29 -8.99
C GLY A 187 -8.38 -4.22 -7.66
N GLU A 188 -9.42 -5.03 -7.45
CA GLU A 188 -10.22 -4.97 -6.23
C GLU A 188 -9.41 -5.21 -4.95
N CYS A 189 -8.48 -6.17 -5.03
CA CYS A 189 -7.53 -6.47 -3.95
C CYS A 189 -6.66 -5.27 -3.52
N ALA A 190 -6.44 -4.29 -4.39
CA ALA A 190 -5.70 -3.07 -4.09
C ALA A 190 -6.61 -1.95 -3.53
N LYS A 191 -7.86 -1.84 -4.03
CA LYS A 191 -8.80 -0.77 -3.64
C LYS A 191 -9.21 -0.81 -2.17
N ARG A 192 -9.38 -2.01 -1.59
CA ARG A 192 -9.88 -2.19 -0.22
C ARG A 192 -8.78 -2.24 0.85
N LEU A 193 -7.54 -1.92 0.49
CA LEU A 193 -6.41 -1.91 1.41
C LEU A 193 -6.25 -0.57 2.14
N PRO A 194 -6.23 -0.56 3.48
CA PRO A 194 -6.07 0.66 4.25
C PRO A 194 -4.68 1.29 4.07
N ASN A 195 -3.64 0.45 3.86
CA ASN A 195 -2.25 0.89 3.80
C ASN A 195 -1.68 0.93 2.36
N ARG A 196 -2.52 0.70 1.34
CA ARG A 196 -2.10 0.60 -0.08
C ARG A 196 -0.89 -0.33 -0.32
N GLY A 197 -0.77 -1.41 0.44
CA GLY A 197 0.35 -2.36 0.36
C GLY A 197 0.40 -3.19 -0.94
N VAL A 198 -0.69 -3.20 -1.70
CA VAL A 198 -0.78 -3.72 -3.05
C VAL A 198 -1.25 -2.58 -3.95
N LYS A 199 -0.55 -2.37 -5.06
CA LYS A 199 -0.95 -1.42 -6.10
C LYS A 199 -1.21 -2.17 -7.40
N ASN A 200 -2.34 -1.87 -8.03
CA ASN A 200 -2.62 -2.32 -9.39
C ASN A 200 -2.11 -1.25 -10.35
N TYR A 201 -1.05 -1.57 -11.09
CA TYR A 201 -0.57 -0.69 -12.14
C TYR A 201 -1.19 -1.18 -13.46
N ARG A 202 -2.11 -0.40 -14.05
CA ARG A 202 -2.45 -0.58 -15.46
C ARG A 202 -1.33 0.06 -16.29
N VAL A 203 -0.70 -0.73 -17.15
CA VAL A 203 0.38 -0.32 -18.05
C VAL A 203 -0.22 0.54 -19.18
N GLU A 204 -0.63 1.77 -18.84
CA GLU A 204 -0.82 2.83 -19.82
C GLU A 204 0.43 3.72 -19.93
N ARG A 205 1.39 3.55 -19.01
CA ARG A 205 2.69 4.24 -19.02
C ARG A 205 3.77 3.34 -18.43
N TYR A 206 4.83 3.12 -19.21
CA TYR A 206 6.10 2.65 -18.66
C TYR A 206 6.66 3.75 -17.76
N TYR A 207 6.62 3.55 -16.46
CA TYR A 207 7.56 4.19 -15.56
C TYR A 207 8.32 3.09 -14.84
N CYS A 208 9.63 3.04 -15.07
CA CYS A 208 10.54 2.40 -14.14
C CYS A 208 10.50 3.23 -12.85
N VAL A 209 9.60 2.89 -11.92
CA VAL A 209 9.48 3.64 -10.67
C VAL A 209 10.49 3.09 -9.68
N ASN A 210 11.70 3.65 -9.72
CA ASN A 210 12.52 3.76 -8.53
C ASN A 210 11.73 4.59 -7.50
N LEU A 211 11.09 3.92 -6.54
CA LEU A 211 10.47 4.56 -5.38
C LEU A 211 11.42 4.47 -4.18
N ALA A 212 12.58 5.10 -4.32
CA ALA A 212 13.26 5.70 -3.18
C ALA A 212 12.74 7.15 -3.10
N LYS A 213 11.84 7.43 -2.17
CA LYS A 213 11.73 8.77 -1.59
C LYS A 213 12.02 8.61 -0.11
N GLU A 214 13.11 9.26 0.25
CA GLU A 214 13.81 9.29 1.52
C GLU A 214 12.99 9.93 2.65
N LYS A 215 13.50 9.77 3.88
CA LYS A 215 12.98 10.16 5.20
C LYS A 215 12.03 9.18 5.91
N ILE A 216 12.25 7.88 5.76
CA ILE A 216 12.07 6.98 6.92
C ILE A 216 13.47 6.65 7.39
N MET A 217 13.87 7.18 8.54
CA MET A 217 15.05 6.67 9.24
C MET A 217 14.86 5.16 9.40
N ALA A 218 15.84 4.39 8.93
CA ALA A 218 15.90 2.96 9.20
C ALA A 218 15.67 2.75 10.71
N ASN A 219 14.76 1.84 11.07
CA ASN A 219 14.42 1.36 12.44
C ASN A 219 13.08 1.85 13.04
N GLY A 220 12.18 2.46 12.28
CA GLY A 220 10.77 2.63 12.68
C GLY A 220 10.41 3.94 13.40
N TRP A 221 11.37 4.82 13.68
CA TRP A 221 11.11 6.21 14.11
C TRP A 221 11.06 7.16 12.90
N THR A 222 10.22 8.19 12.98
CA THR A 222 10.18 9.24 11.94
C THR A 222 11.23 10.32 12.17
N GLY A 223 11.70 10.46 13.41
CA GLY A 223 12.69 11.45 13.80
C GLY A 223 12.10 12.81 14.19
N ASN A 224 10.77 12.97 14.22
CA ASN A 224 10.16 14.29 14.44
C ASN A 224 9.21 14.34 15.64
N ILE A 225 9.33 15.40 16.42
CA ILE A 225 8.39 15.86 17.44
C ILE A 225 7.71 17.12 16.91
N LEU A 226 6.39 17.11 16.85
CA LEU A 226 5.59 18.29 16.57
C LEU A 226 5.21 18.97 17.89
N ARG A 227 5.78 20.12 18.19
CA ARG A 227 5.42 20.91 19.38
C ARG A 227 4.45 22.01 19.00
N VAL A 228 3.34 22.10 19.73
CA VAL A 228 2.27 23.06 19.53
C VAL A 228 2.01 23.80 20.83
N ASN A 229 2.30 25.09 20.83
CA ASN A 229 2.03 25.97 21.96
C ASN A 229 0.73 26.73 21.74
N LEU A 230 -0.30 26.42 22.53
CA LEU A 230 -1.64 26.99 22.37
C LEU A 230 -1.76 28.44 22.85
N THR A 231 -0.87 28.88 23.74
CA THR A 231 -0.85 30.27 24.25
C THR A 231 -0.33 31.23 23.18
N THR A 232 0.75 30.84 22.49
CA THR A 232 1.41 31.66 21.46
C THR A 232 0.93 31.36 20.04
N GLY A 233 0.39 30.18 19.80
CA GLY A 233 0.06 29.68 18.46
C GLY A 233 1.26 29.10 17.70
N ASN A 234 2.44 29.03 18.32
CA ASN A 234 3.65 28.54 17.66
C ASN A 234 3.59 27.02 17.44
N ILE A 235 3.99 26.61 16.24
CA ILE A 235 4.13 25.21 15.83
C ILE A 235 5.58 25.01 15.39
N THR A 236 6.29 24.10 16.04
CA THR A 236 7.71 23.85 15.78
C THR A 236 7.99 22.36 15.63
N LEU A 237 9.09 22.05 14.93
CA LEU A 237 9.57 20.69 14.76
C LEU A 237 10.88 20.52 15.53
N GLU A 238 10.96 19.46 16.32
CA GLU A 238 12.17 19.04 16.99
C GLU A 238 12.56 17.62 16.60
N ASP A 239 13.83 17.28 16.80
CA ASP A 239 14.32 15.91 16.58
C ASP A 239 13.88 14.98 17.72
N SER A 240 13.25 13.86 17.38
CA SER A 240 12.85 12.81 18.34
C SER A 240 13.99 11.82 18.64
N SER A 241 15.06 11.82 17.84
CA SER A 241 16.17 10.86 17.97
C SER A 241 16.89 10.95 19.32
N LYS A 242 16.86 12.14 19.94
CA LYS A 242 17.37 12.41 21.31
C LYS A 242 16.74 11.50 22.38
N PHE A 243 15.56 10.95 22.12
CA PHE A 243 14.85 10.07 23.06
C PHE A 243 14.90 8.59 22.68
N LYS A 244 15.62 8.20 21.62
CA LYS A 244 15.61 6.82 21.08
C LYS A 244 15.94 5.73 22.12
N SER A 245 16.78 6.03 23.12
CA SER A 245 17.08 5.13 24.25
C SER A 245 15.85 4.74 25.08
N PHE A 246 14.80 5.55 25.05
CA PHE A 246 13.51 5.32 25.72
C PHE A 246 12.51 4.57 24.83
N VAL A 247 12.95 4.05 23.67
CA VAL A 247 12.21 3.23 22.72
C VAL A 247 11.07 3.95 22.00
N GLY A 248 10.15 4.61 22.70
CA GLY A 248 8.99 5.27 22.10
C GLY A 248 7.76 5.20 23.00
N GLY A 249 6.62 5.69 22.52
CA GLY A 249 5.35 5.64 23.24
C GLY A 249 5.47 6.22 24.64
N MET A 250 5.13 5.42 25.65
CA MET A 250 5.20 5.79 27.07
C MET A 250 6.59 6.31 27.48
N GLY A 251 7.67 5.72 26.96
CA GLY A 251 9.03 6.15 27.31
C GLY A 251 9.34 7.57 26.86
N PHE A 252 8.87 7.96 25.66
CA PHE A 252 9.00 9.34 25.18
C PHE A 252 8.13 10.28 26.02
N GLY A 253 6.87 9.89 26.28
CA GLY A 253 5.96 10.66 27.13
C GLY A 253 6.56 10.96 28.50
N TYR A 254 7.08 9.94 29.18
CA TYR A 254 7.66 10.08 30.53
C TYR A 254 8.93 10.91 30.53
N LYS A 255 9.80 10.74 29.53
CA LYS A 255 11.03 11.55 29.45
C LYS A 255 10.72 13.03 29.23
N ILE A 256 9.76 13.35 28.37
CA ILE A 256 9.31 14.72 28.14
C ILE A 256 8.69 15.31 29.41
N MET A 257 7.83 14.56 30.11
CA MET A 257 7.26 15.03 31.37
C MET A 257 8.34 15.28 32.44
N TYR A 258 9.33 14.37 32.56
CA TYR A 258 10.43 14.51 33.50
C TYR A 258 11.30 15.73 33.23
N ASP A 259 11.63 16.00 31.95
CA ASP A 259 12.50 17.10 31.56
C ASP A 259 11.80 18.46 31.59
N GLU A 260 10.51 18.50 31.24
CA GLU A 260 9.85 19.74 30.85
C GLU A 260 8.66 20.14 31.75
N VAL A 261 8.26 19.31 32.71
CA VAL A 261 7.15 19.61 33.63
C VAL A 261 7.67 19.69 35.08
N PRO A 262 7.77 20.89 35.66
CA PRO A 262 8.31 21.08 37.01
C PRO A 262 7.51 20.34 38.08
N PRO A 263 8.17 19.80 39.12
CA PRO A 263 7.48 19.30 40.31
C PRO A 263 6.56 20.35 40.92
N GLY A 264 5.38 19.92 41.38
CA GLY A 264 4.37 20.82 41.94
C GLY A 264 3.43 21.48 40.92
N THR A 265 3.68 21.32 39.61
CA THR A 265 2.74 21.72 38.55
C THR A 265 1.38 21.05 38.73
N LYS A 266 0.29 21.78 38.57
CA LYS A 266 -1.07 21.24 38.62
C LYS A 266 -1.61 20.89 37.22
N PRO A 267 -2.61 19.99 37.10
CA PRO A 267 -3.07 19.49 35.81
C PRO A 267 -3.64 20.54 34.85
N PHE A 268 -4.13 21.65 35.38
CA PHE A 268 -4.72 22.75 34.60
C PHE A 268 -3.79 23.95 34.40
N ASP A 269 -2.56 23.88 34.91
CA ASP A 269 -1.57 24.93 34.71
C ASP A 269 -1.02 24.88 33.28
N GLU A 270 -0.66 26.03 32.72
CA GLU A 270 -0.09 26.11 31.36
C GLU A 270 1.25 25.36 31.21
N ALA A 271 1.94 25.13 32.32
CA ALA A 271 3.18 24.37 32.36
C ALA A 271 2.97 22.85 32.15
N ASN A 272 1.75 22.34 32.39
CA ASN A 272 1.42 20.94 32.10
C ASN A 272 1.48 20.68 30.58
N LYS A 273 1.78 19.43 30.21
CA LYS A 273 1.89 19.01 28.82
C LYS A 273 0.97 17.83 28.56
N LEU A 274 0.35 17.85 27.39
CA LEU A 274 -0.37 16.71 26.85
C LEU A 274 0.45 16.11 25.71
N VAL A 275 1.06 14.96 25.98
CA VAL A 275 2.03 14.33 25.07
C VAL A 275 1.38 13.12 24.41
N PHE A 276 1.25 13.16 23.09
CA PHE A 276 0.85 12.01 22.28
C PHE A 276 2.12 11.40 21.69
N ALA A 277 2.46 10.18 22.11
CA ALA A 277 3.68 9.51 21.66
C ALA A 277 3.36 8.13 21.08
N THR A 278 4.07 7.78 20.01
CA THR A 278 3.94 6.51 19.30
C THR A 278 5.18 5.66 19.46
N GLY A 279 5.04 4.34 19.31
CA GLY A 279 6.16 3.42 19.33
C GLY A 279 6.86 3.32 17.98
N PRO A 280 8.05 2.70 17.92
CA PRO A 280 8.76 2.45 16.66
C PRO A 280 8.02 1.46 15.76
N LEU A 281 7.21 0.57 16.35
CA LEU A 281 6.37 -0.36 15.60
C LEU A 281 5.07 0.27 15.12
N THR A 282 4.72 1.49 15.55
CA THR A 282 3.44 2.11 15.20
C THR A 282 3.35 2.44 13.71
N GLY A 283 2.30 1.98 13.05
CA GLY A 283 2.13 2.12 11.61
C GLY A 283 2.94 1.11 10.78
N SER A 284 3.64 0.18 11.42
CA SER A 284 4.41 -0.89 10.76
C SER A 284 3.53 -2.11 10.40
N GLY A 285 4.17 -3.23 10.08
CA GLY A 285 3.52 -4.54 9.90
C GLY A 285 3.26 -5.32 11.20
N ALA A 286 3.77 -4.86 12.36
CA ALA A 286 3.64 -5.60 13.62
C ALA A 286 2.16 -5.78 14.06
N PRO A 287 1.76 -6.91 14.65
CA PRO A 287 0.38 -7.09 15.11
C PRO A 287 0.02 -6.03 16.18
N CYS A 288 -1.22 -5.54 16.13
CA CYS A 288 -1.78 -4.60 17.12
C CYS A 288 -0.97 -3.30 17.33
N ASN A 289 -0.23 -2.83 16.32
CA ASN A 289 0.76 -1.77 16.49
C ASN A 289 0.24 -0.32 16.49
N SER A 290 -1.06 -0.09 16.23
CA SER A 290 -1.62 1.26 16.09
C SER A 290 -2.10 1.82 17.43
N ARG A 291 -1.20 1.83 18.42
CA ARG A 291 -1.44 2.40 19.75
C ARG A 291 -0.70 3.73 19.87
N VAL A 292 -1.40 4.72 20.41
CA VAL A 292 -0.79 5.97 20.90
C VAL A 292 -0.83 5.95 22.41
N ASN A 293 0.26 6.36 23.03
CA ASN A 293 0.32 6.68 24.45
C ASN A 293 0.04 8.18 24.62
N ILE A 294 -0.79 8.52 25.59
CA ILE A 294 -1.18 9.90 25.92
C ILE A 294 -0.74 10.13 27.36
N THR A 295 0.31 10.92 27.57
CA THR A 295 0.85 11.23 28.91
C THR A 295 0.48 12.66 29.32
N SER A 296 0.07 12.85 30.58
CA SER A 296 -0.20 14.16 31.21
C SER A 296 -0.24 14.02 32.74
N LEU A 297 -0.27 15.12 33.48
CA LEU A 297 -0.62 15.10 34.91
C LEU A 297 -2.10 14.71 35.11
N SER A 298 -2.36 13.85 36.10
CA SER A 298 -3.71 13.40 36.45
C SER A 298 -4.48 14.41 37.28
N THR A 299 -5.78 14.53 37.00
CA THR A 299 -6.73 15.37 37.76
C THR A 299 -7.33 14.68 38.98
N PHE A 300 -7.13 13.37 39.15
CA PHE A 300 -7.83 12.58 40.18
C PHE A 300 -6.88 11.86 41.15
N THR A 301 -5.61 11.68 40.81
CA THR A 301 -4.64 11.06 41.71
C THR A 301 -4.22 12.05 42.79
N LYS A 302 -3.97 11.55 44.01
CA LYS A 302 -3.33 12.35 45.07
C LYS A 302 -1.95 12.81 44.60
N GLY A 303 -1.70 14.12 44.63
CA GLY A 303 -0.42 14.71 44.21
C GLY A 303 -0.25 14.92 42.71
N ASN A 304 -1.32 14.81 41.90
CA ASN A 304 -1.31 15.09 40.46
C ASN A 304 -0.22 14.32 39.69
N LEU A 305 -0.11 13.02 39.95
CA LEU A 305 0.95 12.19 39.38
C LEU A 305 0.89 12.17 37.84
N VAL A 306 2.04 11.94 37.21
CA VAL A 306 2.10 11.64 35.78
C VAL A 306 1.33 10.34 35.54
N VAL A 307 0.34 10.41 34.66
CA VAL A 307 -0.41 9.25 34.20
C VAL A 307 -0.34 9.15 32.70
N ASP A 308 -0.54 7.94 32.22
CA ASP A 308 -0.67 7.69 30.81
C ASP A 308 -1.93 6.91 30.47
N ALA A 309 -2.40 7.11 29.24
CA ALA A 309 -3.54 6.43 28.67
C ALA A 309 -3.18 5.90 27.29
N HIS A 310 -3.71 4.73 26.95
CA HIS A 310 -3.47 4.10 25.66
C HIS A 310 -4.72 4.11 24.79
N MET A 311 -4.62 4.69 23.60
CA MET A 311 -5.69 4.68 22.60
C MET A 311 -5.28 3.84 21.39
N GLY A 312 -6.15 2.93 20.97
CA GLY A 312 -6.01 2.16 19.73
C GLY A 312 -6.67 2.85 18.51
N GLY A 313 -6.98 2.09 17.48
CA GLY A 313 -7.62 2.60 16.26
C GLY A 313 -6.61 3.08 15.23
N PHE A 314 -6.95 4.08 14.40
CA PHE A 314 -6.11 4.51 13.26
C PHE A 314 -5.30 5.78 13.53
N PHE A 315 -5.56 6.49 14.63
CA PHE A 315 -4.92 7.79 14.92
C PHE A 315 -3.40 7.68 14.97
N ALA A 316 -2.87 6.71 15.71
CA ALA A 316 -1.44 6.53 15.91
C ALA A 316 -0.69 6.23 14.59
N ALA A 317 -1.26 5.36 13.75
CA ALA A 317 -0.73 5.08 12.42
C ALA A 317 -0.76 6.32 11.51
N GLN A 318 -1.84 7.10 11.51
CA GLN A 318 -1.92 8.32 10.70
C GLN A 318 -0.93 9.39 11.16
N MET A 319 -0.73 9.54 12.47
CA MET A 319 0.30 10.41 13.03
C MET A 319 1.70 10.02 12.54
N LYS A 320 2.02 8.72 12.55
CA LYS A 320 3.28 8.20 12.02
C LYS A 320 3.44 8.39 10.53
N PHE A 321 2.37 8.17 9.75
CA PHE A 321 2.40 8.38 8.30
C PHE A 321 2.53 9.86 7.92
N ALA A 322 2.03 10.77 8.75
CA ALA A 322 2.23 12.19 8.60
C ALA A 322 3.66 12.64 8.99
N GLY A 323 4.49 11.74 9.53
CA GLY A 323 5.91 11.98 9.80
C GLY A 323 6.26 12.29 11.25
N TYR A 324 5.37 12.06 12.22
CA TYR A 324 5.59 12.45 13.62
C TYR A 324 5.64 11.25 14.58
N ASP A 325 6.66 11.19 15.43
CA ASP A 325 6.77 10.23 16.54
C ASP A 325 6.03 10.72 17.78
N VAL A 326 6.03 12.05 17.98
CA VAL A 326 5.43 12.73 19.14
C VAL A 326 4.68 13.99 18.69
N ILE A 327 3.54 14.26 19.32
CA ILE A 327 2.89 15.56 19.30
C ILE A 327 2.81 16.06 20.76
N ILE A 328 3.41 17.21 21.03
CA ILE A 328 3.36 17.87 22.34
C ILE A 328 2.40 19.05 22.25
N ILE A 329 1.39 19.07 23.11
CA ILE A 329 0.50 20.22 23.30
C ILE A 329 0.84 20.86 24.64
N GLU A 330 1.12 22.17 24.62
CA GLU A 330 1.45 22.97 25.80
C GLU A 330 0.72 24.32 25.77
N GLY A 331 0.67 25.00 26.92
CA GLY A 331 -0.04 26.26 27.06
C GLY A 331 -1.56 26.11 26.98
N LYS A 332 -2.26 27.23 26.76
CA LYS A 332 -3.72 27.30 26.78
C LYS A 332 -4.25 28.29 25.74
N ALA A 333 -5.13 27.80 24.87
CA ALA A 333 -5.80 28.64 23.88
C ALA A 333 -6.86 29.54 24.55
N LYS A 334 -7.00 30.77 24.05
CA LYS A 334 -8.02 31.74 24.53
C LYS A 334 -9.46 31.33 24.17
N SER A 335 -9.62 30.56 23.10
CA SER A 335 -10.91 30.04 22.61
C SER A 335 -10.73 28.61 22.10
N PRO A 336 -11.82 27.83 21.91
CA PRO A 336 -11.73 26.50 21.34
C PRO A 336 -11.03 26.47 19.98
N VAL A 337 -10.02 25.62 19.86
CA VAL A 337 -9.26 25.38 18.62
C VAL A 337 -9.14 23.88 18.36
N TRP A 338 -8.84 23.52 17.12
CA TRP A 338 -8.44 22.17 16.75
C TRP A 338 -7.14 22.21 15.95
N LEU A 339 -6.31 21.18 16.15
CA LEU A 339 -5.06 21.00 15.45
C LEU A 339 -5.30 20.15 14.20
N LYS A 340 -5.00 20.70 13.03
CA LYS A 340 -5.09 20.02 11.75
C LYS A 340 -3.70 19.66 11.26
N ILE A 341 -3.51 18.38 10.97
CA ILE A 341 -2.25 17.84 10.46
C ILE A 341 -2.56 17.13 9.14
N LYS A 342 -1.91 17.57 8.07
CA LYS A 342 -1.91 16.89 6.77
C LYS A 342 -0.48 16.83 6.26
N ASP A 343 0.19 15.72 6.57
CA ASP A 343 1.62 15.54 6.31
C ASP A 343 2.40 16.73 6.92
N ASP A 344 3.15 17.46 6.10
CA ASP A 344 3.94 18.64 6.52
C ASP A 344 3.09 19.90 6.78
N LYS A 345 1.80 19.91 6.42
CA LYS A 345 0.91 21.07 6.61
C LYS A 345 0.20 20.98 7.94
N VAL A 346 0.61 21.81 8.89
CA VAL A 346 0.05 21.88 10.25
C VAL A 346 -0.55 23.26 10.52
N SER A 347 -1.76 23.31 11.05
CA SER A 347 -2.43 24.56 11.42
C SER A 347 -3.33 24.42 12.65
N LEU A 348 -3.44 25.50 13.43
CA LEU A 348 -4.47 25.67 14.46
C LEU A 348 -5.66 26.42 13.86
N GLU A 349 -6.83 25.80 13.88
CA GLU A 349 -8.06 26.35 13.32
C GLU A 349 -9.11 26.55 14.43
N LYS A 350 -9.97 27.57 14.28
CA LYS A 350 -11.06 27.83 15.24
C LYS A 350 -12.01 26.64 15.31
N ALA A 351 -12.45 26.29 16.51
CA ALA A 351 -13.29 25.12 16.77
C ALA A 351 -14.58 25.47 17.54
N ASP A 352 -15.00 26.74 17.56
CA ASP A 352 -16.23 27.18 18.25
C ASP A 352 -17.45 26.35 17.81
N PHE A 353 -17.53 26.04 16.51
CA PHE A 353 -18.59 25.23 15.91
C PHE A 353 -18.60 23.76 16.37
N LEU A 354 -17.57 23.29 17.07
CA LEU A 354 -17.44 21.94 17.62
C LEU A 354 -17.62 21.89 19.14
N TRP A 355 -17.53 23.04 19.81
CA TRP A 355 -17.60 23.11 21.26
C TRP A 355 -18.99 22.67 21.75
N GLY A 356 -19.03 21.93 22.86
CA GLY A 356 -20.26 21.35 23.41
C GLY A 356 -20.84 20.15 22.63
N LYS A 357 -20.35 19.80 21.45
CA LYS A 357 -20.87 18.67 20.65
C LYS A 357 -20.33 17.32 21.09
N GLY A 358 -21.12 16.25 20.91
CA GLY A 358 -20.69 14.88 21.19
C GLY A 358 -19.60 14.37 20.24
N ARG A 359 -18.79 13.40 20.67
CA ARG A 359 -17.65 12.85 19.88
C ARG A 359 -18.06 12.42 18.46
N ALA A 360 -19.18 11.70 18.31
CA ALA A 360 -19.67 11.22 17.02
C ALA A 360 -20.12 12.37 16.09
N GLN A 361 -20.77 13.39 16.65
CA GLN A 361 -21.20 14.58 15.90
C GLN A 361 -20.01 15.38 15.38
N ARG A 362 -18.96 15.53 16.21
CA ARG A 362 -17.71 16.17 15.79
C ARG A 362 -17.03 15.41 14.65
N ARG A 363 -16.97 14.08 14.72
CA ARG A 363 -16.35 13.26 13.67
C ARG A 363 -17.03 13.40 12.32
N LYS A 364 -18.37 13.42 12.26
CA LYS A 364 -19.12 13.55 10.99
C LYS A 364 -18.72 14.81 10.21
N LYS A 365 -18.52 15.94 10.91
CA LYS A 365 -18.14 17.23 10.30
C LYS A 365 -16.79 17.24 9.57
N PHE A 366 -15.97 16.20 9.69
CA PHE A 366 -14.67 16.09 9.03
C PHE A 366 -14.56 14.91 8.06
N VAL A 367 -15.57 14.06 7.99
CA VAL A 367 -15.59 12.85 7.14
C VAL A 367 -16.45 13.07 5.88
N ASP A 368 -17.37 14.03 5.93
CA ASP A 368 -18.07 14.61 4.78
C ASP A 368 -17.21 15.74 4.16
#